data_AF-A0A6B2G2V2-F1
#
_entry.id   AF-A0A6B2G2V2-F1
#
_cell.length_a   1.000
_cell.length_b   1.000
_cell.length_c   1.000
_cell.angle_alpha   90.00
_cell.angle_beta   90.00
_cell.angle_gamma   90.00
#
_symmetry.space_group_name_H-M   'P 1'
#
loop_
_entity.id
_entity.type
_entity.pdbx_description
1 polymer ?
#
loop_
_entity_poly.entity_id
_entity_poly.type
_entity_poly.pdbx_seq_one_letter_code
_entity_poly.pdbx_strand_id
1 'polypeptide(L)'
;MPKHMSCDVIVPLNSVSLLPCTIRHTNEFLVGFGSNIYTHKTAHEVSDFLARKITCIEQELNEIVKTKNLLEGSMTLPPILKPQNCDTIEIKEEVDFSEYKNRYHNRVAHSPKHNKVYQNNKTFRDNDHVSIEADFKNSPKKEGKISP
;
A
#
# COMPACT_ATOMS: atom_id res chain seq x y z
N MET A 1 -16.96 -12.26 -23.65
CA MET A 1 -16.96 -11.06 -24.52
C MET A 1 -18.20 -11.09 -25.39
N PRO A 2 -18.89 -9.95 -25.62
CA PRO A 2 -20.04 -9.91 -26.51
C PRO A 2 -19.67 -10.41 -27.90
N LYS A 3 -20.44 -11.36 -28.45
CA LYS A 3 -20.20 -11.90 -29.80
C LYS A 3 -20.71 -10.98 -30.91
N HIS A 4 -21.59 -10.05 -30.56
CA HIS A 4 -22.26 -9.14 -31.50
C HIS A 4 -21.76 -7.72 -31.28
N MET A 5 -21.36 -7.04 -32.37
CA MET A 5 -20.88 -5.64 -32.35
C MET A 5 -21.98 -4.60 -32.09
N SER A 6 -23.25 -5.01 -32.14
CA SER A 6 -24.40 -4.15 -31.90
C SER A 6 -25.48 -4.88 -31.11
N CYS A 7 -26.24 -4.13 -30.31
CA CYS A 7 -27.35 -4.65 -29.51
C CYS A 7 -28.43 -3.59 -29.36
N ASP A 8 -29.69 -3.96 -29.59
CA ASP A 8 -30.84 -3.10 -29.30
C ASP A 8 -31.19 -3.19 -27.82
N VAL A 9 -31.30 -2.03 -27.18
CA VAL A 9 -31.51 -1.89 -25.74
C VAL A 9 -32.51 -0.77 -25.43
N ILE A 10 -33.05 -0.79 -24.21
CA ILE A 10 -33.86 0.29 -23.68
C ILE A 10 -33.07 0.94 -22.54
N VAL A 11 -32.69 2.21 -22.72
CA VAL A 11 -31.88 2.96 -21.75
C VAL A 11 -32.80 3.78 -20.84
N PRO A 12 -32.73 3.62 -19.51
CA PRO A 12 -33.44 4.49 -18.59
C PRO A 12 -32.77 5.87 -18.57
N LEU A 13 -33.56 6.92 -18.85
CA LEU A 13 -33.08 8.30 -18.75
C LEU A 13 -33.38 8.89 -17.36
N ASN A 14 -34.53 8.53 -16.79
CA ASN A 14 -34.94 8.88 -15.44
C ASN A 14 -35.94 7.83 -14.91
N SER A 15 -36.52 8.06 -13.73
CA SER A 15 -37.42 7.10 -13.05
C SER A 15 -38.70 6.77 -13.81
N VAL A 16 -39.11 7.57 -14.80
CA VAL A 16 -40.39 7.44 -15.50
C VAL A 16 -40.24 7.31 -17.01
N SER A 17 -39.03 7.48 -17.56
CA SER A 17 -38.78 7.48 -19.00
C SER A 17 -37.69 6.52 -19.44
N LEU A 18 -38.00 5.83 -20.53
CA LEU A 18 -37.18 4.81 -21.16
C LEU A 18 -37.00 5.17 -22.63
N LEU A 19 -35.77 5.08 -23.14
CA LEU A 19 -35.43 5.37 -24.53
C LEU A 19 -34.96 4.10 -25.24
N PRO A 20 -35.67 3.61 -26.28
CA PRO A 20 -35.14 2.55 -27.13
C PRO A 20 -33.98 3.08 -27.98
N CYS A 21 -32.85 2.38 -27.96
CA CYS A 21 -31.69 2.72 -28.77
C CYS A 21 -30.85 1.49 -29.12
N THR A 22 -29.95 1.64 -30.09
CA THR A 22 -29.01 0.58 -30.48
C THR A 22 -27.61 0.95 -30.01
N ILE A 23 -27.01 0.13 -29.17
CA ILE A 23 -25.59 0.24 -28.82
C ILE A 23 -24.75 -0.30 -29.98
N ARG A 24 -23.73 0.45 -30.39
CA ARG A 24 -22.71 0.03 -31.34
C ARG A 24 -21.36 -0.08 -30.62
N HIS A 25 -20.46 -0.90 -31.15
CA HIS A 25 -19.13 -1.15 -30.59
C HIS A 25 -19.18 -1.68 -29.14
N THR A 26 -20.03 -2.68 -28.90
CA THR A 26 -20.20 -3.37 -27.60
C THR A 26 -18.91 -3.94 -26.98
N ASN A 27 -17.82 -4.02 -27.75
CA ASN A 27 -16.51 -4.48 -27.31
C ASN A 27 -15.63 -3.37 -26.72
N GLU A 28 -16.04 -2.11 -26.85
CA GLU A 28 -15.27 -0.93 -26.45
C GLU A 28 -16.07 -0.07 -25.48
N PHE A 29 -15.37 0.47 -24.50
CA PHE A 29 -15.94 1.26 -23.41
C PHE A 29 -15.11 2.52 -23.22
N LEU A 30 -15.80 3.65 -23.00
CA LEU A 30 -15.16 4.87 -22.51
C LEU A 30 -15.13 4.82 -20.99
N VAL A 31 -13.94 4.70 -20.41
CA VAL A 31 -13.74 4.56 -18.96
C VAL A 31 -13.16 5.84 -18.38
N GLY A 32 -13.78 6.34 -17.31
CA GLY A 32 -13.27 7.48 -16.53
C GLY A 32 -12.34 7.02 -15.40
N PHE A 33 -11.16 7.65 -15.30
CA PHE A 33 -10.18 7.37 -14.23
C PHE A 33 -10.23 8.38 -13.07
N GLY A 34 -11.10 9.39 -13.19
CA GLY A 34 -11.14 10.56 -12.31
C GLY A 34 -10.57 11.79 -13.00
N SER A 35 -10.72 12.95 -12.36
CA SER A 35 -10.17 14.23 -12.84
C SER A 35 -10.56 14.59 -14.29
N ASN A 36 -11.77 14.21 -14.72
CA ASN A 36 -12.28 14.39 -16.09
C ASN A 36 -11.43 13.71 -17.19
N ILE A 37 -10.63 12.70 -16.83
CA ILE A 37 -9.84 11.92 -17.79
C ILE A 37 -10.62 10.68 -18.19
N TYR A 38 -10.83 10.54 -19.51
CA TYR A 38 -11.52 9.41 -20.12
C TYR A 38 -10.62 8.74 -21.15
N THR A 39 -10.66 7.41 -21.22
CA THR A 39 -9.92 6.65 -22.23
C THR A 39 -10.77 5.52 -22.81
N HIS A 40 -10.53 5.18 -24.07
CA HIS A 40 -11.15 4.03 -24.71
C HIS A 40 -10.44 2.75 -24.26
N LYS A 41 -11.21 1.76 -23.83
CA LYS A 41 -10.73 0.45 -23.37
C LYS A 41 -11.57 -0.67 -23.94
N THR A 42 -10.92 -1.80 -24.16
CA THR A 42 -11.61 -3.02 -24.56
C THR A 42 -12.38 -3.59 -23.37
N ALA A 43 -13.47 -4.30 -23.65
CA ALA A 43 -14.31 -4.95 -22.64
C ALA A 43 -13.51 -5.86 -21.68
N HIS A 44 -12.46 -6.52 -22.19
CA HIS A 44 -11.57 -7.36 -21.38
C HIS A 44 -10.76 -6.52 -20.39
N GLU A 45 -10.08 -5.48 -20.87
CA GLU A 45 -9.31 -4.57 -20.01
C GLU A 45 -10.18 -3.93 -18.93
N VAL A 46 -11.41 -3.56 -19.28
CA VAL A 46 -12.36 -2.99 -18.31
C VAL A 46 -12.75 -4.01 -17.26
N SER A 47 -13.03 -5.26 -17.65
CA SER A 47 -13.36 -6.34 -16.70
C SER A 47 -12.23 -6.56 -15.70
N ASP A 48 -10.98 -6.64 -16.17
CA ASP A 48 -9.81 -6.82 -15.30
C ASP A 48 -9.59 -5.61 -14.38
N PHE A 49 -9.76 -4.41 -14.91
CA PHE A 49 -9.66 -3.17 -14.14
C PHE A 49 -10.71 -3.10 -13.03
N LEU A 50 -11.96 -3.43 -13.33
CA LEU A 50 -13.05 -3.46 -12.36
C LEU A 50 -12.83 -4.53 -11.30
N ALA A 51 -12.36 -5.72 -11.68
CA ALA A 51 -12.04 -6.77 -10.72
C ALA A 51 -10.98 -6.32 -9.71
N ARG A 52 -9.89 -5.71 -10.19
CA ARG A 52 -8.85 -5.13 -9.32
C ARG A 52 -9.39 -4.02 -8.42
N LYS A 53 -10.21 -3.13 -8.98
CA LYS A 53 -10.86 -2.03 -8.24
C LYS A 53 -11.74 -2.55 -7.11
N ILE A 54 -12.55 -3.58 -7.35
CA ILE A 54 -13.39 -4.21 -6.33
C ILE A 54 -12.52 -4.76 -5.20
N THR A 55 -11.47 -5.52 -5.53
CA THR A 55 -10.57 -6.08 -4.51
C THR A 55 -9.90 -4.98 -3.66
N CYS A 56 -9.46 -3.89 -4.27
CA CYS A 56 -8.89 -2.75 -3.53
C CYS A 56 -9.93 -2.11 -2.58
N ILE A 57 -11.15 -1.86 -3.05
CA ILE A 57 -12.22 -1.27 -2.23
C ILE A 57 -12.59 -2.18 -1.07
N GLU A 58 -12.66 -3.50 -1.29
CA GLU A 58 -12.92 -4.48 -0.23
C GLU A 58 -11.80 -4.49 0.82
N GLN A 59 -10.54 -4.36 0.40
CA GLN A 59 -9.41 -4.26 1.33
C GLN A 59 -9.47 -2.97 2.15
N GLU A 60 -9.67 -1.83 1.50
CA GLU A 60 -9.84 -0.53 2.16
C GLU A 60 -11.01 -0.54 3.16
N LEU A 61 -12.15 -1.13 2.77
CA LEU A 61 -13.31 -1.27 3.66
C LEU A 61 -12.97 -2.11 4.89
N ASN A 62 -12.27 -3.23 4.71
CA ASN A 62 -11.84 -4.08 5.83
C ASN A 62 -10.89 -3.35 6.78
N GLU A 63 -9.99 -2.52 6.27
CA GLU A 63 -9.11 -1.68 7.09
C GLU A 63 -9.90 -0.63 7.88
N ILE A 64 -10.88 0.03 7.24
CA ILE A 64 -11.77 0.98 7.90
C ILE A 64 -12.58 0.28 9.01
N VAL A 65 -13.08 -0.93 8.78
CA VAL A 65 -13.80 -1.70 9.81
C VAL A 65 -12.88 -2.06 10.98
N LYS A 66 -11.64 -2.48 10.70
CA LYS A 66 -10.66 -2.76 11.77
C LYS A 66 -10.35 -1.53 12.61
N THR A 67 -10.10 -0.39 11.96
CA THR A 67 -9.82 0.86 12.66
C THR A 67 -11.01 1.32 13.49
N LYS A 68 -12.24 1.19 12.97
CA LYS A 68 -13.47 1.42 13.75
C LYS A 68 -13.53 0.56 15.02
N ASN A 69 -13.29 -0.75 14.90
CA ASN A 69 -13.35 -1.64 16.06
C ASN A 69 -12.29 -1.31 17.14
N LEU A 70 -11.09 -0.93 16.71
CA LEU A 70 -10.02 -0.49 17.62
C LEU A 70 -10.41 0.81 18.35
N LEU A 71 -11.02 1.76 17.64
CA LEU A 71 -11.52 2.99 18.21
C LEU A 71 -12.63 2.72 19.23
N GLU A 72 -13.60 1.86 18.89
CA GLU A 72 -14.68 1.48 19.81
C GLU A 72 -14.15 0.83 21.08
N GLY A 73 -13.17 -0.09 20.98
CA GLY A 73 -12.52 -0.68 22.14
C GLY A 73 -11.68 0.30 22.98
N SER A 74 -11.16 1.36 22.36
CA SER A 74 -10.43 2.42 23.06
C SER A 74 -11.38 3.43 23.73
N MET A 75 -12.61 3.53 23.23
CA MET A 75 -13.63 4.45 23.74
C MET A 75 -14.31 3.92 25.01
N THR A 76 -14.33 2.61 25.19
CA THR A 76 -14.61 2.00 26.50
C THR A 76 -13.42 2.24 27.42
N LEU A 77 -13.48 3.35 28.17
CA LEU A 77 -12.58 3.55 29.30
C LEU A 77 -12.64 2.30 30.19
N PRO A 78 -11.49 1.72 30.60
CA PRO A 78 -11.52 0.69 31.61
C PRO A 78 -12.29 1.26 32.80
N PRO A 79 -13.18 0.48 33.45
CA PRO A 79 -13.92 0.97 34.60
C PRO A 79 -12.88 1.57 35.54
N ILE A 80 -13.05 2.85 35.87
CA ILE A 80 -12.26 3.52 36.91
C ILE A 80 -12.32 2.56 38.07
N LEU A 81 -11.19 1.91 38.39
CA LEU A 81 -11.07 1.07 39.56
C LEU A 81 -11.37 2.02 40.70
N LYS A 82 -12.63 2.03 41.15
CA LYS A 82 -13.00 2.76 42.36
C LYS A 82 -11.98 2.30 43.39
N PRO A 83 -11.30 3.21 44.11
CA PRO A 83 -10.41 2.79 45.17
C PRO A 83 -11.27 2.01 46.15
N GLN A 84 -11.25 0.68 46.03
CA GLN A 84 -11.70 -0.18 47.09
C GLN A 84 -10.72 0.12 48.21
N ASN A 85 -11.26 0.65 49.32
CA ASN A 85 -10.61 0.96 50.58
C ASN A 85 -9.10 0.67 50.57
N CYS A 86 -8.32 1.73 50.49
CA CYS A 86 -6.86 1.74 50.37
C CYS A 86 -6.16 0.91 51.47
N ASP A 87 -6.07 -0.41 51.26
CA ASP A 87 -4.99 -1.24 51.73
C ASP A 87 -4.06 -1.44 50.53
N THR A 88 -3.06 -0.57 50.41
CA THR A 88 -2.09 -0.55 49.31
C THR A 88 -1.44 -1.93 49.16
N ILE A 89 -1.80 -2.68 48.12
CA ILE A 89 -1.10 -3.93 47.79
C ILE A 89 0.13 -3.54 46.96
N GLU A 90 1.27 -3.47 47.62
CA GLU A 90 2.57 -3.26 46.98
C GLU A 90 2.96 -4.53 46.22
N ILE A 91 2.87 -4.51 44.88
CA ILE A 91 3.30 -5.62 44.03
C ILE A 91 4.83 -5.61 43.99
N LYS A 92 5.46 -6.46 44.82
CA LYS A 92 6.90 -6.74 44.76
C LYS A 92 7.13 -7.97 43.91
N GLU A 93 7.91 -7.81 42.85
CA GLU A 93 8.44 -8.92 42.07
C GLU A 93 9.70 -9.43 42.79
N GLU A 94 9.60 -10.56 43.48
CA GLU A 94 10.77 -11.25 44.01
C GLU A 94 11.52 -11.92 42.86
N VAL A 95 12.63 -11.30 42.48
CA VAL A 95 13.53 -11.82 41.46
C VAL A 95 14.44 -12.86 42.12
N ASP A 96 14.15 -14.14 41.93
CA ASP A 96 15.06 -15.20 42.36
C ASP A 96 16.31 -15.23 41.44
N PHE A 97 17.41 -14.67 41.93
CA PHE A 97 18.69 -14.60 41.20
C PHE A 97 19.32 -15.98 40.97
N SER A 98 18.84 -17.04 41.60
CA SER A 98 19.31 -18.41 41.32
C SER A 98 18.85 -18.91 39.94
N GLU A 99 17.69 -18.44 39.45
CA GLU A 99 17.20 -18.72 38.09
C GLU A 99 17.90 -17.89 37.00
N TYR A 100 18.54 -16.77 37.36
CA TYR A 100 19.20 -15.90 36.38
C TYR A 100 20.37 -16.56 35.66
N LYS A 101 21.02 -17.54 36.28
CA LYS A 101 22.12 -18.30 35.64
C LYS A 101 21.66 -19.13 34.45
N ASN A 102 20.41 -19.57 34.42
CA ASN A 102 19.91 -20.45 33.36
C ASN A 102 19.25 -19.69 32.20
N ARG A 103 18.83 -18.43 32.41
CA ARG A 103 18.19 -17.61 31.35
C ARG A 103 19.20 -16.91 30.43
N TYR A 104 20.47 -16.83 30.81
CA TYR A 104 21.53 -16.18 30.02
C TYR A 104 22.05 -17.03 28.85
N HIS A 105 21.74 -18.32 28.78
CA HIS A 105 22.34 -19.21 27.77
C HIS A 105 21.48 -19.54 26.55
N ASN A 106 20.19 -19.18 26.50
CA ASN A 106 19.32 -19.60 25.40
C ASN A 106 18.66 -18.45 24.62
N ARG A 107 19.32 -17.29 24.52
CA ARG A 107 19.00 -16.30 23.49
C ARG A 107 20.07 -16.32 22.41
N VAL A 108 20.09 -17.40 21.63
CA VAL A 108 20.76 -17.37 20.33
C VAL A 108 19.87 -16.53 19.43
N ALA A 109 20.29 -15.30 19.13
CA ALA A 109 19.64 -14.52 18.09
C ALA A 109 19.64 -15.36 16.81
N HIS A 110 18.46 -15.59 16.22
CA HIS A 110 18.39 -16.23 14.91
C HIS A 110 19.11 -15.32 13.93
N SER A 111 20.29 -15.74 13.48
CA SER A 111 20.94 -15.09 12.36
C SER A 111 20.07 -15.32 11.12
N PRO A 112 19.77 -14.29 10.33
CA PRO A 112 19.03 -14.48 9.10
C PRO A 112 19.85 -15.44 8.22
N LYS A 113 19.24 -16.55 7.80
CA LYS A 113 19.83 -17.45 6.81
C LYS A 113 19.91 -16.68 5.49
N HIS A 114 21.04 -16.02 5.26
CA HIS A 114 21.33 -15.40 3.97
C HIS A 114 21.40 -16.53 2.95
N ASN A 115 20.38 -16.64 2.10
CA ASN A 115 20.41 -17.57 0.97
C ASN A 115 21.58 -17.14 0.06
N LYS A 116 22.65 -17.94 0.06
CA LYS A 116 23.69 -17.89 -0.98
C LYS A 116 23.12 -18.59 -2.20
N VAL A 117 22.43 -17.83 -3.05
CA VAL A 117 21.95 -18.30 -4.35
C VAL A 117 22.69 -17.49 -5.42
N TYR A 118 23.75 -18.12 -5.91
CA TYR A 118 24.55 -17.92 -7.12
C TYR A 118 25.40 -16.64 -7.29
N GLN A 119 26.70 -16.79 -7.02
CA GLN A 119 27.71 -16.31 -7.98
C GLN A 119 27.91 -17.38 -9.06
N ASN A 120 27.69 -16.97 -10.30
CA ASN A 120 28.27 -17.41 -11.58
C ASN A 120 27.47 -16.60 -12.62
N ASN A 121 27.95 -15.50 -13.17
CA ASN A 121 29.10 -15.48 -14.07
C ASN A 121 29.84 -14.14 -14.06
N LYS A 122 31.16 -14.25 -13.94
CA LYS A 122 32.13 -13.22 -14.27
C LYS A 122 32.34 -13.25 -15.80
N THR A 123 31.78 -12.27 -16.50
CA THR A 123 32.38 -11.70 -17.72
C THR A 123 32.41 -10.20 -17.46
N PHE A 124 33.44 -9.72 -16.78
CA PHE A 124 34.57 -9.05 -17.41
C PHE A 124 34.12 -8.05 -18.48
N ARG A 125 33.96 -6.80 -18.03
CA ARG A 125 34.36 -5.52 -18.61
C ARG A 125 33.39 -4.46 -18.09
N ASP A 126 33.80 -3.29 -17.65
CA ASP A 126 35.04 -2.69 -17.19
C ASP A 126 34.53 -1.31 -16.70
N ASN A 127 35.21 -0.77 -15.69
CA ASN A 127 35.13 0.63 -15.26
C ASN A 127 33.98 0.99 -14.31
N ASP A 128 34.27 0.61 -13.07
CA ASP A 128 34.08 1.39 -11.86
C ASP A 128 34.22 2.92 -12.03
N HIS A 129 33.51 3.60 -11.13
CA HIS A 129 33.83 4.85 -10.44
C HIS A 129 32.82 5.98 -10.66
N VAL A 130 32.34 6.72 -9.66
CA VAL A 130 32.37 6.65 -8.18
C VAL A 130 31.47 7.81 -7.72
N SER A 131 30.82 7.61 -6.57
CA SER A 131 30.38 8.57 -5.54
C SER A 131 29.76 9.93 -5.92
N ILE A 132 28.50 10.07 -5.46
CA ILE A 132 27.87 11.34 -5.11
C ILE A 132 28.30 11.65 -3.67
N GLU A 133 29.20 12.61 -3.49
CA GLU A 133 29.34 13.34 -2.22
C GLU A 133 28.84 14.78 -2.43
N ALA A 134 27.95 15.19 -1.55
CA ALA A 134 27.36 16.51 -1.53
C ALA A 134 28.25 17.45 -0.71
N ASP A 135 28.78 18.51 -1.33
CA ASP A 135 29.36 19.63 -0.61
C ASP A 135 28.84 20.97 -1.16
N PHE A 136 28.03 21.63 -0.34
CA PHE A 136 27.75 23.06 -0.42
C PHE A 136 29.06 23.83 -0.22
N LYS A 137 29.45 24.68 -1.18
CA LYS A 137 29.79 26.11 -0.97
C LYS A 137 30.36 26.78 -2.22
N ASN A 138 29.80 27.96 -2.48
CA ASN A 138 30.42 29.14 -3.08
C ASN A 138 30.99 29.03 -4.50
N SER A 139 30.14 29.36 -5.47
CA SER A 139 30.53 29.84 -6.78
C SER A 139 31.27 31.18 -6.73
N PRO A 140 32.49 31.31 -7.30
CA PRO A 140 33.01 32.57 -7.77
C PRO A 140 32.86 32.68 -9.29
N LYS A 141 32.34 33.85 -9.70
CA LYS A 141 32.26 34.34 -11.09
C LYS A 141 33.65 34.35 -11.76
N LYS A 142 33.69 34.11 -13.09
CA LYS A 142 34.56 34.75 -14.11
C LYS A 142 34.17 34.18 -15.49
N GLU A 143 33.63 35.00 -16.39
CA GLU A 143 34.36 35.83 -17.37
C GLU A 143 35.21 35.02 -18.36
N GLY A 144 34.91 35.18 -19.65
CA GLY A 144 35.68 34.67 -20.79
C GLY A 144 34.82 34.67 -22.06
N LYS A 145 34.58 35.85 -22.66
CA LYS A 145 35.28 36.36 -23.84
C LYS A 145 35.10 35.46 -25.09
N ILE A 146 34.20 35.94 -25.94
CA ILE A 146 34.03 35.57 -27.34
C ILE A 146 35.09 36.35 -28.13
N SER A 147 35.76 35.68 -29.07
CA SER A 147 36.54 36.30 -30.16
C SER A 147 36.65 35.32 -31.33
N PRO A 148 36.97 35.78 -32.54
CA PRO A 148 36.42 36.90 -33.30
C PRO A 148 35.47 36.41 -34.42
#